data_AF-A0A1I5YNP6-F1
#
_entry.id   AF-A0A1I5YNP6-F1
#
_cell.length_a   1.000
_cell.length_b   1.000
_cell.length_c   1.000
_cell.angle_alpha   90.00
_cell.angle_beta   90.00
_cell.angle_gamma   90.00
#
_symmetry.space_group_name_H-M   'P 1'
#
loop_
_entity.id
_entity.type
_entity.pdbx_description
1 polymer ?
#
loop_
_entity_poly.entity_id
_entity_poly.type
_entity_poly.pdbx_seq_one_letter_code
_entity_poly.pdbx_strand_id
1 'polypeptide(L)'
;MSEHVHICEQLAGRDTPALSNALRRTEAGADGQAYTDGSLRRIAGGRFLGTAVTATMRASEPGDDAVPVAELHRAVLAAEGPVVVVVQDLDEVPGAGASLGEVNGTLLAAPAISGFVTNGRVRDEPDLRAMGFAVHAAGLCVARAHMRLTAIGVPVRVGGLDVEPGDLLHGDQHGVLRVPRAVAPHDRPLTPAEPRAAVAGADAVITTLNDRIGPAVLDAAGPRLRVVADTATGHDNLDVAAITARGAVATNTPGVLVDATADLTMALLPDVTRRVGEGDRLIRSGSPWSWDIGFMLGTGPQGRRLGIVGMGAIGRAVAARAPRSARARQRRARTPPRLRHHRDPDPDGRGRGGERRLRPDRRRTGHPDPPALITPSFWENR
;
A
#
# COMPACT_ATOMS: atom_id res chain seq x y z
N MET A 1 -1.93 4.23 7.26
CA MET A 1 -2.65 3.37 6.30
C MET A 1 -2.29 1.94 6.64
N SER A 2 -3.27 1.03 6.62
CA SER A 2 -3.01 -0.41 6.65
C SER A 2 -2.26 -0.83 5.37
N GLU A 3 -1.46 -1.89 5.46
CA GLU A 3 -0.83 -2.55 4.32
C GLU A 3 -1.86 -2.96 3.24
N HIS A 4 -3.05 -3.39 3.69
CA HIS A 4 -4.18 -3.76 2.83
C HIS A 4 -4.56 -2.63 1.86
N VAL A 5 -4.50 -1.37 2.33
CA VAL A 5 -4.79 -0.19 1.50
C VAL A 5 -3.75 -0.02 0.39
N HIS A 6 -2.46 -0.24 0.67
CA HIS A 6 -1.42 -0.04 -0.34
C HIS A 6 -1.40 -1.12 -1.42
N ILE A 7 -1.66 -2.38 -1.05
CA ILE A 7 -1.89 -3.45 -2.02
C ILE A 7 -3.12 -3.11 -2.88
N CYS A 8 -4.19 -2.58 -2.26
CA CYS A 8 -5.37 -2.15 -2.98
C CYS A 8 -5.11 -1.00 -3.98
N GLU A 9 -4.34 0.02 -3.59
CA GLU A 9 -3.90 1.11 -4.47
C GLU A 9 -3.14 0.59 -5.71
N GLN A 10 -2.18 -0.32 -5.51
CA GLN A 10 -1.38 -0.85 -6.62
C GLN A 10 -2.16 -1.79 -7.55
N LEU A 11 -3.14 -2.54 -7.03
CA LEU A 11 -4.04 -3.36 -7.83
C LEU A 11 -5.03 -2.50 -8.61
N ALA A 12 -5.66 -1.51 -7.98
CA ALA A 12 -6.60 -0.59 -8.63
C ALA A 12 -5.95 0.27 -9.75
N GLY A 13 -4.62 0.39 -9.77
CA GLY A 13 -3.89 0.97 -10.89
C GLY A 13 -3.94 0.16 -12.20
N ARG A 14 -4.13 -1.18 -12.13
CA ARG A 14 -4.01 -2.10 -13.27
C ARG A 14 -5.36 -2.48 -13.87
N ASP A 15 -5.38 -2.87 -15.14
CA ASP A 15 -6.59 -3.40 -15.79
C ASP A 15 -6.83 -4.89 -15.47
N THR A 16 -8.10 -5.29 -15.52
CA THR A 16 -8.51 -6.68 -15.21
C THR A 16 -7.82 -7.72 -16.11
N PRO A 17 -7.63 -7.49 -17.43
CA PRO A 17 -6.85 -8.38 -18.29
C PRO A 17 -5.38 -8.55 -17.84
N ALA A 18 -4.70 -7.49 -17.42
CA ALA A 18 -3.31 -7.57 -16.93
C ALA A 18 -3.22 -8.37 -15.62
N LEU A 19 -4.19 -8.22 -14.72
CA LEU A 19 -4.28 -9.04 -13.51
C LEU A 19 -4.59 -10.52 -13.85
N SER A 20 -5.55 -10.79 -14.73
CA SER A 20 -5.83 -12.15 -15.24
C SER A 20 -4.62 -12.79 -15.92
N ASN A 21 -3.84 -12.02 -16.68
CA ASN A 21 -2.59 -12.48 -17.30
C ASN A 21 -1.44 -12.73 -16.31
N ALA A 22 -1.49 -12.15 -15.12
CA ALA A 22 -0.59 -12.49 -14.02
C ALA A 22 -1.07 -13.76 -13.29
N LEU A 23 -2.38 -13.89 -13.02
CA LEU A 23 -2.96 -15.04 -12.33
C LEU A 23 -2.98 -16.33 -13.17
N ARG A 24 -3.03 -16.24 -14.51
CA ARG A 24 -2.76 -17.38 -15.40
C ARG A 24 -1.28 -17.85 -15.38
N ARG A 25 -0.44 -17.25 -14.53
CA ARG A 25 0.91 -17.73 -14.20
C ARG A 25 0.99 -18.32 -12.79
N THR A 26 -0.13 -18.61 -12.14
CA THR A 26 -0.22 -19.23 -10.79
C THR A 26 -1.19 -20.41 -10.77
N GLU A 27 -1.14 -21.25 -9.72
CA GLU A 27 -2.10 -22.34 -9.43
C GLU A 27 -3.56 -21.87 -9.50
N ALA A 28 -3.83 -20.67 -8.99
CA ALA A 28 -5.17 -20.09 -8.93
C ALA A 28 -5.79 -19.74 -10.30
N GLY A 29 -5.04 -19.92 -11.39
CA GLY A 29 -5.55 -19.91 -12.76
C GLY A 29 -5.94 -21.29 -13.32
N ALA A 30 -5.80 -22.37 -12.54
CA ALA A 30 -6.19 -23.73 -12.90
C ALA A 30 -7.48 -24.20 -12.18
N ASP A 31 -7.68 -23.80 -10.92
CA ASP A 31 -8.87 -24.15 -10.14
C ASP A 31 -10.07 -23.24 -10.49
N GLY A 32 -10.74 -23.60 -11.58
CA GLY A 32 -12.02 -23.03 -11.98
C GLY A 32 -11.93 -21.66 -12.65
N GLN A 33 -13.11 -21.06 -12.87
CA GLN A 33 -13.22 -19.81 -13.63
C GLN A 33 -13.12 -18.59 -12.71
N ALA A 34 -11.87 -18.14 -12.49
CA ALA A 34 -11.55 -17.00 -11.63
C ALA A 34 -12.01 -15.60 -12.14
N TYR A 35 -12.71 -15.52 -13.28
CA TYR A 35 -13.21 -14.26 -13.86
C TYR A 35 -14.54 -14.45 -14.63
N THR A 36 -15.33 -13.39 -14.73
CA THR A 36 -16.65 -13.41 -15.37
C THR A 36 -16.60 -13.82 -16.85
N ASP A 37 -17.55 -14.64 -17.29
CA ASP A 37 -17.68 -15.23 -18.63
C ASP A 37 -18.09 -14.25 -19.77
N GLY A 38 -18.38 -13.00 -19.44
CA GLY A 38 -18.83 -11.97 -20.39
C GLY A 38 -20.36 -11.83 -20.50
N SER A 39 -21.13 -12.61 -19.73
CA SER A 39 -22.57 -12.35 -19.49
C SER A 39 -22.79 -11.05 -18.73
N LEU A 40 -21.89 -10.72 -17.78
CA LEU A 40 -21.94 -9.47 -17.02
C LEU A 40 -21.24 -8.34 -17.77
N ARG A 41 -21.81 -7.14 -17.71
CA ARG A 41 -21.28 -5.91 -18.33
C ARG A 41 -21.23 -4.80 -17.29
N ARG A 42 -20.20 -3.95 -17.36
CA ARG A 42 -20.17 -2.71 -16.56
C ARG A 42 -21.27 -1.77 -17.05
N ILE A 43 -22.28 -1.57 -16.21
CA ILE A 43 -23.37 -0.61 -16.38
C ILE A 43 -22.87 0.79 -16.00
N ALA A 44 -22.47 0.98 -14.74
CA ALA A 44 -22.12 2.28 -14.18
C ALA A 44 -20.72 2.30 -13.52
N GLY A 45 -20.24 3.50 -13.20
CA GLY A 45 -18.94 3.75 -12.57
C GLY A 45 -17.71 3.38 -13.41
N GLY A 46 -16.57 3.29 -12.74
CA GLY A 46 -15.24 3.20 -13.36
C GLY A 46 -14.60 1.80 -13.27
N ARG A 47 -13.61 1.69 -12.39
CA ARG A 47 -12.92 0.46 -11.96
C ARG A 47 -13.11 0.35 -10.45
N PHE A 48 -13.19 -0.86 -9.92
CA PHE A 48 -13.29 -1.12 -8.49
C PHE A 48 -12.29 -2.18 -8.04
N LEU A 49 -12.00 -2.15 -6.74
CA LEU A 49 -11.38 -3.22 -5.99
C LEU A 49 -11.99 -3.22 -4.58
N GLY A 50 -12.27 -4.39 -4.01
CA GLY A 50 -12.73 -4.49 -2.62
C GLY A 50 -13.12 -5.90 -2.19
N THR A 51 -13.38 -6.03 -0.88
CA THR A 51 -13.76 -7.27 -0.21
C THR A 51 -15.21 -7.65 -0.52
N ALA A 52 -15.46 -8.89 -0.90
CA ALA A 52 -16.77 -9.39 -1.26
C ALA A 52 -17.71 -9.52 -0.05
N VAL A 53 -18.82 -8.80 -0.06
CA VAL A 53 -20.00 -9.05 0.78
C VAL A 53 -21.05 -9.69 -0.10
N THR A 54 -21.24 -11.00 0.05
CA THR A 54 -22.09 -11.83 -0.81
C THR A 54 -23.52 -11.91 -0.30
N ALA A 55 -24.49 -12.04 -1.20
CA ALA A 55 -25.89 -12.32 -0.90
C ALA A 55 -26.58 -13.05 -2.05
N THR A 56 -27.67 -13.76 -1.75
CA THR A 56 -28.56 -14.35 -2.75
C THR A 56 -29.92 -13.67 -2.73
N MET A 57 -30.62 -13.65 -3.87
CA MET A 57 -31.97 -13.08 -3.99
C MET A 57 -32.89 -13.91 -4.89
N ARG A 58 -34.19 -13.59 -4.82
CA ARG A 58 -35.22 -13.94 -5.80
C ARG A 58 -36.10 -12.72 -6.13
N ALA A 59 -36.74 -12.73 -7.29
CA ALA A 59 -37.68 -11.69 -7.74
C ALA A 59 -38.94 -12.23 -8.44
N SER A 60 -38.93 -13.46 -8.96
CA SER A 60 -40.08 -14.10 -9.60
C SER A 60 -41.10 -14.68 -8.61
N GLU A 61 -40.64 -15.12 -7.44
CA GLU A 61 -41.45 -15.83 -6.44
C GLU A 61 -41.67 -15.00 -5.15
N PRO A 62 -42.92 -14.68 -4.78
CA PRO A 62 -43.23 -14.10 -3.48
C PRO A 62 -42.93 -15.08 -2.34
N GLY A 63 -42.53 -14.57 -1.18
CA GLY A 63 -42.24 -15.36 0.01
C GLY A 63 -42.00 -14.48 1.24
N ASP A 64 -42.43 -14.96 2.40
CA ASP A 64 -42.34 -14.25 3.69
C ASP A 64 -41.00 -14.49 4.43
N ASP A 65 -40.12 -15.30 3.85
CA ASP A 65 -38.78 -15.69 4.31
C ASP A 65 -37.68 -14.66 4.00
N ALA A 66 -38.06 -13.42 3.67
CA ALA A 66 -37.15 -12.39 3.20
C ALA A 66 -36.16 -11.93 4.28
N VAL A 67 -34.85 -12.09 4.01
CA VAL A 67 -33.79 -11.53 4.85
C VAL A 67 -33.85 -9.99 4.79
N PRO A 68 -33.90 -9.27 5.93
CA PRO A 68 -34.03 -7.82 5.92
C PRO A 68 -32.84 -7.13 5.20
N VAL A 69 -33.11 -6.16 4.33
CA VAL A 69 -32.06 -5.36 3.64
C VAL A 69 -31.13 -4.64 4.63
N ALA A 70 -31.62 -4.34 5.84
CA ALA A 70 -30.82 -3.82 6.95
C ALA A 70 -29.71 -4.78 7.44
N GLU A 71 -29.75 -6.06 7.09
CA GLU A 71 -28.70 -7.04 7.37
C GLU A 71 -27.59 -7.00 6.32
N LEU A 72 -27.94 -6.76 5.05
CA LEU A 72 -26.95 -6.52 4.01
C LEU A 72 -26.20 -5.21 4.29
N HIS A 73 -26.92 -4.17 4.70
CA HIS A 73 -26.31 -2.91 5.13
C HIS A 73 -25.43 -3.08 6.39
N ARG A 74 -25.86 -3.89 7.38
CA ARG A 74 -25.00 -4.25 8.54
C ARG A 74 -23.73 -5.01 8.12
N ALA A 75 -23.83 -5.94 7.17
CA ALA A 75 -22.67 -6.69 6.66
C ALA A 75 -21.69 -5.79 5.90
N VAL A 76 -22.18 -4.85 5.08
CA VAL A 76 -21.37 -3.84 4.40
C VAL A 76 -20.66 -2.92 5.39
N LEU A 77 -21.36 -2.45 6.44
CA LEU A 77 -20.77 -1.58 7.47
C LEU A 77 -19.78 -2.31 8.40
N ALA A 78 -19.85 -3.63 8.50
CA ALA A 78 -18.94 -4.45 9.31
C ALA A 78 -17.69 -4.92 8.54
N ALA A 79 -17.62 -4.73 7.22
CA ALA A 79 -16.49 -5.13 6.40
C ALA A 79 -15.38 -4.06 6.42
N GLU A 80 -14.12 -4.51 6.46
CA GLU A 80 -12.96 -3.62 6.53
C GLU A 80 -12.48 -3.17 5.14
N GLY A 81 -12.34 -1.86 4.98
CA GLY A 81 -11.84 -1.24 3.75
C GLY A 81 -12.89 -1.14 2.63
N PRO A 82 -12.47 -1.05 1.36
CA PRO A 82 -13.38 -1.03 0.22
C PRO A 82 -14.18 -2.34 0.09
N VAL A 83 -15.48 -2.23 -0.16
CA VAL A 83 -16.44 -3.34 -0.23
C VAL A 83 -16.99 -3.51 -1.65
N VAL A 84 -17.16 -4.76 -2.07
CA VAL A 84 -17.88 -5.14 -3.29
C VAL A 84 -19.10 -5.96 -2.88
N VAL A 85 -20.30 -5.47 -3.14
CA VAL A 85 -21.54 -6.22 -2.88
C VAL A 85 -21.81 -7.14 -4.06
N VAL A 86 -21.94 -8.45 -3.80
CA VAL A 86 -22.13 -9.47 -4.84
C VAL A 86 -23.47 -10.17 -4.62
N VAL A 87 -24.43 -9.92 -5.51
CA VAL A 87 -25.79 -10.46 -5.39
C VAL A 87 -26.05 -11.49 -6.49
N GLN A 88 -26.18 -12.75 -6.11
CA GLN A 88 -26.67 -13.78 -7.02
C GLN A 88 -28.21 -13.82 -7.01
N ASP A 89 -28.81 -13.52 -8.14
CA ASP A 89 -30.19 -13.81 -8.46
C ASP A 89 -30.32 -15.33 -8.75
N LEU A 90 -31.20 -16.00 -7.99
CA LEU A 90 -31.43 -17.45 -8.04
C LEU A 90 -32.62 -17.84 -8.92
N ASP A 91 -33.32 -16.89 -9.53
CA ASP A 91 -34.46 -17.17 -10.40
C ASP A 91 -34.03 -17.95 -11.66
N GLU A 92 -34.91 -18.82 -12.18
CA GLU A 92 -34.63 -19.66 -13.36
C GLU A 92 -34.21 -18.82 -14.59
N VAL A 93 -34.76 -17.61 -14.69
CA VAL A 93 -34.32 -16.57 -15.64
C VAL A 93 -33.98 -15.30 -14.85
N PRO A 94 -32.70 -15.07 -14.50
CA PRO A 94 -32.26 -13.92 -13.72
C PRO A 94 -32.66 -12.56 -14.29
N GLY A 95 -32.97 -11.63 -13.41
CA GLY A 95 -33.41 -10.27 -13.74
C GLY A 95 -34.90 -10.18 -14.08
N ALA A 96 -35.75 -10.99 -13.45
CA ALA A 96 -37.21 -10.84 -13.46
C ALA A 96 -37.64 -9.43 -12.97
N GLY A 97 -36.83 -8.80 -12.12
CA GLY A 97 -36.84 -7.36 -11.89
C GLY A 97 -35.44 -6.82 -11.51
N ALA A 98 -35.36 -5.53 -11.23
CA ALA A 98 -34.10 -4.90 -10.85
C ALA A 98 -33.62 -5.25 -9.43
N SER A 99 -32.42 -5.84 -9.35
CA SER A 99 -31.66 -6.05 -8.09
C SER A 99 -31.10 -4.74 -7.50
N LEU A 100 -30.82 -3.75 -8.35
CA LEU A 100 -30.35 -2.42 -7.96
C LEU A 100 -31.04 -1.32 -8.78
N GLY A 101 -31.27 -0.18 -8.14
CA GLY A 101 -31.80 1.06 -8.70
C GLY A 101 -31.67 2.18 -7.65
N GLU A 102 -32.16 3.38 -7.94
CA GLU A 102 -31.91 4.62 -7.19
C GLU A 102 -32.01 4.47 -5.66
N VAL A 103 -33.14 3.98 -5.17
CA VAL A 103 -33.43 3.83 -3.72
C VAL A 103 -32.50 2.82 -3.05
N ASN A 104 -32.35 1.62 -3.62
CA ASN A 104 -31.48 0.59 -3.04
C ASN A 104 -30.00 0.98 -3.13
N GLY A 105 -29.59 1.63 -4.22
CA GLY A 105 -28.23 2.15 -4.37
C GLY A 105 -27.92 3.26 -3.37
N THR A 106 -28.88 4.15 -3.08
CA THR A 106 -28.75 5.19 -2.05
C THR A 106 -28.68 4.57 -0.64
N LEU A 107 -29.48 3.54 -0.35
CA LEU A 107 -29.41 2.80 0.93
C LEU A 107 -28.13 1.97 1.09
N LEU A 108 -27.48 1.60 -0.02
CA LEU A 108 -26.18 0.92 -0.04
C LEU A 108 -24.99 1.90 -0.14
N ALA A 109 -25.21 3.20 -0.38
CA ALA A 109 -24.17 4.22 -0.56
C ALA A 109 -23.47 4.62 0.77
N ALA A 110 -23.09 3.63 1.58
CA ALA A 110 -22.11 3.78 2.62
C ALA A 110 -20.74 4.11 1.99
N PRO A 111 -19.88 4.95 2.61
CA PRO A 111 -18.58 5.36 2.05
C PRO A 111 -17.57 4.23 1.75
N ALA A 112 -17.89 2.99 2.12
CA ALA A 112 -17.05 1.82 1.89
C ALA A 112 -17.31 1.11 0.55
N ILE A 113 -18.47 1.25 -0.11
CA ILE A 113 -18.74 0.51 -1.35
C ILE A 113 -17.89 1.06 -2.52
N SER A 114 -17.12 0.17 -3.14
CA SER A 114 -16.40 0.42 -4.40
C SER A 114 -17.10 -0.22 -5.61
N GLY A 115 -17.86 -1.30 -5.42
CA GLY A 115 -18.58 -1.97 -6.51
C GLY A 115 -19.82 -2.77 -6.10
N PHE A 116 -20.68 -3.03 -7.10
CA PHE A 116 -21.83 -3.93 -7.02
C PHE A 116 -21.82 -4.89 -8.23
N VAL A 117 -21.98 -6.19 -7.99
CA VAL A 117 -21.87 -7.24 -9.03
C VAL A 117 -23.07 -8.18 -8.94
N THR A 118 -23.72 -8.50 -10.06
CA THR A 118 -24.86 -9.42 -10.10
C THR A 118 -25.03 -10.13 -11.45
N ASN A 119 -25.57 -11.36 -11.43
CA ASN A 119 -26.12 -12.02 -12.62
C ASN A 119 -27.57 -11.58 -12.95
N GLY A 120 -28.22 -10.86 -12.05
CA GLY A 120 -29.52 -10.21 -12.31
C GLY A 120 -29.38 -8.95 -13.17
N ARG A 121 -30.44 -8.16 -13.21
CA ARG A 121 -30.51 -6.86 -13.91
C ARG A 121 -30.60 -5.70 -12.93
N VAL A 122 -30.32 -4.50 -13.43
CA VAL A 122 -30.40 -3.24 -12.68
C VAL A 122 -31.19 -2.19 -13.47
N ARG A 123 -31.53 -1.06 -12.84
CA ARG A 123 -32.26 0.06 -13.45
C ARG A 123 -31.71 1.40 -12.95
N ASP A 124 -32.30 2.51 -13.38
CA ASP A 124 -31.97 3.87 -12.95
C ASP A 124 -30.49 4.22 -13.22
N GLU A 125 -30.02 3.87 -14.43
CA GLU A 125 -28.60 3.93 -14.82
C GLU A 125 -27.91 5.30 -14.66
N PRO A 126 -28.54 6.44 -14.97
CA PRO A 126 -27.94 7.76 -14.75
C PRO A 126 -27.65 8.01 -13.27
N ASP A 127 -28.55 7.58 -12.39
CA ASP A 127 -28.44 7.74 -10.94
C ASP A 127 -27.37 6.79 -10.38
N LEU A 128 -27.30 5.55 -10.89
CA LEU A 128 -26.20 4.63 -10.58
C LEU A 128 -24.82 5.18 -10.99
N ARG A 129 -24.74 6.03 -12.03
CA ARG A 129 -23.48 6.73 -12.38
C ARG A 129 -23.14 7.85 -11.39
N ALA A 130 -24.13 8.49 -10.78
CA ALA A 130 -23.93 9.56 -9.80
C ALA A 130 -23.49 9.03 -8.42
N MET A 131 -23.81 7.78 -8.07
CA MET A 131 -23.48 7.17 -6.77
C MET A 131 -21.98 6.90 -6.51
N GLY A 132 -21.11 7.03 -7.51
CA GLY A 132 -19.66 6.98 -7.35
C GLY A 132 -19.02 5.58 -7.29
N PHE A 133 -19.79 4.50 -7.10
CA PHE A 133 -19.31 3.11 -7.17
C PHE A 133 -19.54 2.47 -8.56
N ALA A 134 -18.84 1.37 -8.84
CA ALA A 134 -18.99 0.63 -10.10
C ALA A 134 -20.13 -0.39 -10.05
N VAL A 135 -20.83 -0.63 -11.17
CA VAL A 135 -21.93 -1.60 -11.25
C VAL A 135 -21.74 -2.54 -12.43
N HIS A 136 -21.72 -3.84 -12.17
CA HIS A 136 -21.66 -4.91 -13.17
C HIS A 136 -22.90 -5.80 -13.07
N ALA A 137 -23.65 -5.93 -14.16
CA ALA A 137 -24.90 -6.68 -14.21
C ALA A 137 -25.08 -7.40 -15.55
N ALA A 138 -26.00 -8.36 -15.64
CA ALA A 138 -26.34 -8.99 -16.93
C ALA A 138 -27.05 -8.03 -17.91
N GLY A 139 -27.64 -6.94 -17.41
CA GLY A 139 -28.20 -5.88 -18.23
C GLY A 139 -29.10 -4.91 -17.48
N LEU A 140 -29.80 -4.06 -18.24
CA LEU A 140 -30.82 -3.15 -17.74
C LEU A 140 -32.22 -3.78 -17.80
N CYS A 141 -33.12 -3.32 -16.93
CA CYS A 141 -34.56 -3.64 -16.98
C CYS A 141 -35.44 -2.46 -16.57
N VAL A 142 -36.72 -2.49 -16.97
CA VAL A 142 -37.71 -1.45 -16.64
C VAL A 142 -38.46 -1.76 -15.33
N ALA A 143 -38.58 -3.05 -14.97
CA ALA A 143 -39.36 -3.50 -13.83
C ALA A 143 -38.65 -3.27 -12.47
N ARG A 144 -39.40 -2.81 -11.47
CA ARG A 144 -38.98 -2.88 -10.06
C ARG A 144 -39.14 -4.32 -9.59
N ALA A 145 -38.07 -4.95 -9.08
CA ALA A 145 -38.23 -6.20 -8.34
C ALA A 145 -38.89 -5.93 -6.99
N HIS A 146 -39.67 -6.89 -6.48
CA HIS A 146 -39.76 -7.09 -5.05
C HIS A 146 -38.56 -7.93 -4.61
N MET A 147 -37.38 -7.29 -4.53
CA MET A 147 -36.10 -7.97 -4.25
C MET A 147 -36.15 -8.71 -2.91
N ARG A 148 -36.33 -10.02 -2.94
CA ARG A 148 -36.32 -10.89 -1.76
C ARG A 148 -34.91 -11.43 -1.57
N LEU A 149 -34.15 -10.84 -0.63
CA LEU A 149 -32.89 -11.44 -0.19
C LEU A 149 -33.19 -12.78 0.51
N THR A 150 -32.45 -13.82 0.18
CA THR A 150 -32.65 -15.19 0.69
C THR A 150 -31.51 -15.66 1.59
N ALA A 151 -30.30 -15.14 1.42
CA ALA A 151 -29.17 -15.33 2.32
C ALA A 151 -28.13 -14.20 2.14
N ILE A 152 -27.26 -14.03 3.14
CA ILE A 152 -26.15 -13.08 3.16
C ILE A 152 -24.94 -13.81 3.76
N GLY A 153 -23.73 -13.55 3.25
CA GLY A 153 -22.50 -14.20 3.73
C GLY A 153 -22.41 -15.68 3.36
N VAL A 154 -22.96 -16.05 2.20
CA VAL A 154 -22.89 -17.40 1.60
C VAL A 154 -22.04 -17.41 0.33
N PRO A 155 -21.52 -18.57 -0.12
CA PRO A 155 -20.90 -18.68 -1.44
C PRO A 155 -21.91 -18.32 -2.55
N VAL A 156 -21.46 -17.61 -3.58
CA VAL A 156 -22.31 -17.19 -4.72
C VAL A 156 -21.62 -17.37 -6.06
N ARG A 157 -22.41 -17.61 -7.12
CA ARG A 157 -21.93 -17.72 -8.51
C ARG A 157 -22.59 -16.68 -9.40
N VAL A 158 -21.80 -15.75 -9.95
CA VAL A 158 -22.28 -14.65 -10.82
C VAL A 158 -21.51 -14.61 -12.15
N GLY A 159 -22.22 -14.81 -13.26
CA GLY A 159 -21.63 -14.79 -14.61
C GLY A 159 -20.38 -15.68 -14.76
N GLY A 160 -20.49 -16.94 -14.32
CA GLY A 160 -19.41 -17.93 -14.39
C GLY A 160 -18.34 -17.84 -13.31
N LEU A 161 -18.27 -16.74 -12.55
CA LEU A 161 -17.35 -16.55 -11.43
C LEU A 161 -17.97 -17.05 -10.10
N ASP A 162 -17.24 -17.91 -9.39
CA ASP A 162 -17.52 -18.26 -8.00
C ASP A 162 -16.86 -17.25 -7.04
N VAL A 163 -17.59 -16.82 -6.01
CA VAL A 163 -17.16 -15.83 -5.01
C VAL A 163 -17.52 -16.32 -3.61
N GLU A 164 -16.52 -16.36 -2.74
CA GLU A 164 -16.68 -16.60 -1.30
C GLU A 164 -16.85 -15.28 -0.52
N PRO A 165 -17.55 -15.28 0.63
CA PRO A 165 -17.57 -14.14 1.53
C PRO A 165 -16.14 -13.76 1.96
N GLY A 166 -15.74 -12.51 1.71
CA GLY A 166 -14.38 -12.05 2.02
C GLY A 166 -13.33 -12.26 0.92
N ASP A 167 -13.69 -12.77 -0.26
CA ASP A 167 -12.82 -12.76 -1.45
C ASP A 167 -12.46 -11.31 -1.86
N LEU A 168 -11.26 -11.09 -2.39
CA LEU A 168 -10.86 -9.79 -2.93
C LEU A 168 -11.22 -9.73 -4.42
N LEU A 169 -12.11 -8.82 -4.82
CA LEU A 169 -12.60 -8.71 -6.21
C LEU A 169 -12.12 -7.43 -6.87
N HIS A 170 -11.56 -7.55 -8.08
CA HIS A 170 -11.23 -6.45 -8.98
C HIS A 170 -12.18 -6.44 -10.18
N GLY A 171 -12.62 -5.27 -10.64
CA GLY A 171 -13.40 -5.18 -11.88
C GLY A 171 -13.27 -3.85 -12.60
N ASP A 172 -13.35 -3.90 -13.93
CA ASP A 172 -13.37 -2.72 -14.81
C ASP A 172 -14.22 -3.00 -16.06
N GLN A 173 -14.02 -2.24 -17.13
CA GLN A 173 -14.76 -2.39 -18.39
C GLN A 173 -14.72 -3.80 -19.02
N HIS A 174 -13.75 -4.65 -18.63
CA HIS A 174 -13.58 -5.99 -19.19
C HIS A 174 -14.34 -7.10 -18.42
N GLY A 175 -14.86 -6.81 -17.23
CA GLY A 175 -15.54 -7.79 -16.37
C GLY A 175 -15.09 -7.70 -14.91
N VAL A 176 -15.24 -8.79 -14.17
CA VAL A 176 -14.81 -8.95 -12.76
C VAL A 176 -13.90 -10.18 -12.63
N LEU A 177 -12.93 -10.09 -11.72
CA LEU A 177 -11.87 -11.06 -11.46
C LEU A 177 -11.71 -11.25 -9.94
N ARG A 178 -11.60 -12.50 -9.49
CA ARG A 178 -11.14 -12.81 -8.13
C ARG A 178 -9.62 -12.70 -8.04
N VAL A 179 -9.14 -11.95 -7.06
CA VAL A 179 -7.74 -11.86 -6.67
C VAL A 179 -7.51 -12.84 -5.50
N PRO A 180 -6.64 -13.86 -5.64
CA PRO A 180 -6.39 -14.84 -4.57
C PRO A 180 -5.86 -14.18 -3.31
N ARG A 181 -6.48 -14.49 -2.16
CA ARG A 181 -6.25 -13.80 -0.89
C ARG A 181 -5.36 -14.60 0.08
N ALA A 182 -4.05 -14.51 -0.10
CA ALA A 182 -3.07 -14.83 0.94
C ALA A 182 -2.60 -13.53 1.63
N VAL A 183 -3.48 -12.95 2.46
CA VAL A 183 -3.27 -11.65 3.12
C VAL A 183 -3.09 -11.87 4.62
N ALA A 184 -2.13 -11.17 5.24
CA ALA A 184 -1.96 -11.13 6.68
C ALA A 184 -3.26 -10.70 7.38
N PRO A 185 -3.87 -11.50 8.27
CA PRO A 185 -5.21 -11.23 8.81
C PRO A 185 -5.24 -10.15 9.91
N HIS A 186 -4.15 -9.41 10.12
CA HIS A 186 -3.97 -8.50 11.25
C HIS A 186 -3.12 -7.27 10.90
N ASP A 187 -3.53 -6.09 11.36
CA ASP A 187 -2.78 -4.82 11.27
C ASP A 187 -1.61 -4.77 12.29
N ARG A 188 -0.72 -5.77 12.26
CA ARG A 188 0.52 -5.84 13.06
C ARG A 188 1.62 -6.62 12.32
N PRO A 189 2.89 -6.46 12.69
CA PRO A 189 3.96 -7.37 12.24
C PRO A 189 3.60 -8.84 12.49
N LEU A 190 3.92 -9.69 11.53
CA LEU A 190 3.75 -11.13 11.67
C LEU A 190 4.76 -11.72 12.66
N THR A 191 4.33 -12.71 13.44
CA THR A 191 5.20 -13.53 14.27
C THR A 191 6.05 -14.45 13.39
N PRO A 192 7.21 -14.96 13.86
CA PRO A 192 8.08 -15.84 13.06
C PRO A 192 7.49 -17.19 12.61
N ALA A 193 6.21 -17.47 12.90
CA ALA A 193 5.50 -18.67 12.47
C ALA A 193 4.44 -18.37 11.38
N GLU A 194 3.74 -17.23 11.46
CA GLU A 194 2.62 -16.90 10.58
C GLU A 194 2.98 -16.83 9.08
N PRO A 195 4.13 -16.27 8.64
CA PRO A 195 4.50 -16.27 7.23
C PRO A 195 4.59 -17.68 6.64
N ARG A 196 5.08 -18.67 7.41
CA ARG A 196 5.17 -20.06 6.93
C ARG A 196 3.80 -20.71 6.67
N ALA A 197 2.79 -20.34 7.46
CA ALA A 197 1.43 -20.81 7.23
C ALA A 197 0.78 -20.07 6.06
N ALA A 198 0.99 -18.76 5.94
CA ALA A 198 0.36 -17.92 4.94
C ALA A 198 0.86 -18.15 3.49
N VAL A 199 2.12 -18.55 3.30
CA VAL A 199 2.70 -18.73 1.95
C VAL A 199 2.54 -20.14 1.37
N ALA A 200 1.94 -21.09 2.09
CA ALA A 200 1.97 -22.51 1.73
C ALA A 200 1.41 -22.78 0.32
N GLY A 201 2.27 -23.24 -0.60
CA GLY A 201 1.93 -23.50 -2.00
C GLY A 201 1.83 -22.27 -2.93
N ALA A 202 2.13 -21.06 -2.44
CA ALA A 202 1.92 -19.83 -3.21
C ALA A 202 2.95 -19.61 -4.34
N ASP A 203 2.48 -19.39 -5.58
CA ASP A 203 3.34 -18.95 -6.69
C ASP A 203 3.88 -17.50 -6.52
N ALA A 204 3.27 -16.70 -5.63
CA ALA A 204 3.65 -15.31 -5.40
C ALA A 204 3.44 -14.91 -3.93
N VAL A 205 4.42 -14.19 -3.37
CA VAL A 205 4.34 -13.63 -2.00
C VAL A 205 4.47 -12.12 -2.07
N ILE A 206 3.57 -11.40 -1.41
CA ILE A 206 3.73 -9.98 -1.08
C ILE A 206 4.17 -9.91 0.39
N THR A 207 5.06 -8.98 0.72
CA THR A 207 5.69 -8.87 2.04
C THR A 207 5.97 -7.41 2.42
N THR A 208 6.17 -7.14 3.70
CA THR A 208 6.69 -5.84 4.18
C THR A 208 8.13 -5.93 4.68
N LEU A 209 8.68 -4.76 5.00
CA LEU A 209 9.95 -4.56 5.72
C LEU A 209 10.05 -5.34 7.05
N ASN A 210 8.95 -5.77 7.65
CA ASN A 210 8.94 -6.50 8.92
C ASN A 210 9.11 -8.01 8.73
N ASP A 211 8.59 -8.56 7.64
CA ASP A 211 8.42 -10.00 7.47
C ASP A 211 9.67 -10.62 6.86
N ARG A 212 10.25 -11.59 7.58
CA ARG A 212 11.56 -12.17 7.23
C ARG A 212 11.39 -13.35 6.28
N ILE A 213 11.51 -13.09 4.99
CA ILE A 213 11.46 -14.09 3.93
C ILE A 213 12.83 -14.81 3.81
N GLY A 214 13.12 -15.64 4.81
CA GLY A 214 14.28 -16.55 4.85
C GLY A 214 13.94 -17.97 4.40
N PRO A 215 14.92 -18.89 4.37
CA PRO A 215 14.78 -20.25 3.82
C PRO A 215 13.52 -21.00 4.29
N ALA A 216 13.25 -21.03 5.59
CA ALA A 216 12.09 -21.76 6.14
C ALA A 216 10.71 -21.20 5.72
N VAL A 217 10.64 -19.98 5.17
CA VAL A 217 9.41 -19.42 4.55
C VAL A 217 9.35 -19.83 3.08
N LEU A 218 10.49 -19.80 2.38
CA LEU A 218 10.61 -20.25 0.99
C LEU A 218 10.39 -21.77 0.83
N ASP A 219 10.78 -22.56 1.83
CA ASP A 219 10.54 -24.00 1.88
C ASP A 219 9.06 -24.32 2.13
N ALA A 220 8.36 -23.49 2.91
CA ALA A 220 6.92 -23.61 3.11
C ALA A 220 6.12 -23.20 1.85
N ALA A 221 6.58 -22.17 1.12
CA ALA A 221 6.00 -21.80 -0.17
C ALA A 221 6.19 -22.89 -1.24
N GLY A 222 7.30 -23.63 -1.15
CA GLY A 222 7.56 -24.79 -2.00
C GLY A 222 8.02 -24.43 -3.41
N PRO A 223 8.08 -25.42 -4.33
CA PRO A 223 8.74 -25.29 -5.63
C PRO A 223 7.97 -24.46 -6.66
N ARG A 224 6.80 -23.91 -6.30
CA ARG A 224 5.93 -23.15 -7.22
C ARG A 224 6.16 -21.63 -7.14
N LEU A 225 6.81 -21.15 -6.08
CA LEU A 225 7.10 -19.73 -5.86
C LEU A 225 7.90 -19.14 -7.03
N ARG A 226 7.35 -18.10 -7.66
CA ARG A 226 7.93 -17.40 -8.83
C ARG A 226 8.38 -15.99 -8.50
N VAL A 227 7.75 -15.34 -7.51
CA VAL A 227 8.05 -13.95 -7.14
C VAL A 227 7.84 -13.68 -5.65
N VAL A 228 8.75 -12.90 -5.07
CA VAL A 228 8.60 -12.26 -3.75
C VAL A 228 8.65 -10.75 -3.97
N ALA A 229 7.54 -10.07 -3.71
CA ALA A 229 7.37 -8.63 -3.94
C ALA A 229 7.27 -7.88 -2.61
N ASP A 230 8.33 -7.15 -2.27
CA ASP A 230 8.48 -6.43 -1.02
C ASP A 230 8.01 -4.98 -1.12
N THR A 231 7.16 -4.57 -0.18
CA THR A 231 6.65 -3.20 -0.05
C THR A 231 7.63 -2.27 0.66
N ALA A 232 8.94 -2.59 0.62
CA ALA A 232 10.03 -1.82 1.22
C ALA A 232 10.99 -1.20 0.18
N THR A 233 11.72 -0.16 0.62
CA THR A 233 12.79 0.46 -0.17
C THR A 233 14.15 -0.24 -0.04
N GLY A 234 14.31 -1.07 0.99
CA GLY A 234 15.46 -1.98 1.19
C GLY A 234 15.10 -3.41 0.77
N HIS A 235 15.91 -4.38 1.18
CA HIS A 235 15.63 -5.82 1.02
C HIS A 235 16.38 -6.68 2.08
N ASP A 236 16.71 -6.10 3.25
CA ASP A 236 17.49 -6.76 4.32
C ASP A 236 16.68 -7.85 5.06
N ASN A 237 15.37 -7.84 4.85
CA ASN A 237 14.34 -8.79 5.27
C ASN A 237 14.23 -10.00 4.31
N LEU A 238 14.80 -9.94 3.10
CA LEU A 238 14.72 -10.98 2.07
C LEU A 238 16.03 -11.76 1.97
N ASP A 239 15.98 -13.09 2.00
CA ASP A 239 17.09 -13.93 1.53
C ASP A 239 17.07 -14.00 -0.01
N VAL A 240 17.52 -12.91 -0.65
CA VAL A 240 17.56 -12.77 -2.11
C VAL A 240 18.35 -13.91 -2.79
N ALA A 241 19.37 -14.45 -2.12
CA ALA A 241 20.13 -15.57 -2.64
C ALA A 241 19.30 -16.86 -2.63
N ALA A 242 18.61 -17.15 -1.53
CA ALA A 242 17.73 -18.32 -1.41
C ALA A 242 16.47 -18.23 -2.30
N ILE A 243 15.94 -17.02 -2.53
CA ILE A 243 14.88 -16.73 -3.50
C ILE A 243 15.38 -17.07 -4.92
N THR A 244 16.53 -16.49 -5.32
CA THR A 244 17.13 -16.70 -6.65
C THR A 244 17.48 -18.17 -6.91
N ALA A 245 17.99 -18.88 -5.90
CA ALA A 245 18.35 -20.30 -5.99
C ALA A 245 17.15 -21.24 -6.23
N ARG A 246 15.91 -20.78 -5.95
CA ARG A 246 14.66 -21.50 -6.26
C ARG A 246 14.06 -21.13 -7.62
N GLY A 247 14.73 -20.25 -8.38
CA GLY A 247 14.22 -19.72 -9.66
C GLY A 247 13.19 -18.60 -9.51
N ALA A 248 12.95 -18.13 -8.29
CA ALA A 248 12.04 -17.02 -8.00
C ALA A 248 12.74 -15.67 -8.14
N VAL A 249 11.96 -14.62 -8.43
CA VAL A 249 12.44 -13.23 -8.52
C VAL A 249 12.11 -12.46 -7.24
N ALA A 250 13.10 -11.79 -6.65
CA ALA A 250 12.84 -10.77 -5.63
C ALA A 250 12.63 -9.40 -6.29
N THR A 251 11.59 -8.66 -5.90
CA THR A 251 11.36 -7.26 -6.28
C THR A 251 11.04 -6.42 -5.05
N ASN A 252 11.40 -5.13 -5.08
CA ASN A 252 11.10 -4.18 -4.00
C ASN A 252 10.66 -2.81 -4.58
N THR A 253 10.40 -1.81 -3.73
CA THR A 253 9.87 -0.48 -4.13
C THR A 253 10.90 0.66 -3.94
N PRO A 254 12.06 0.64 -4.62
CA PRO A 254 13.10 1.63 -4.41
C PRO A 254 12.62 3.03 -4.84
N GLY A 255 12.86 4.02 -4.00
CA GLY A 255 12.58 5.43 -4.29
C GLY A 255 11.23 5.96 -3.79
N VAL A 256 10.21 5.11 -3.60
CA VAL A 256 8.82 5.58 -3.37
C VAL A 256 8.62 6.42 -2.10
N LEU A 257 9.48 6.23 -1.09
CA LEU A 257 9.46 6.99 0.18
C LEU A 257 10.49 8.14 0.24
N VAL A 258 11.24 8.43 -0.83
CA VAL A 258 12.39 9.36 -0.77
C VAL A 258 11.98 10.77 -0.37
N ASP A 259 10.96 11.32 -1.02
CA ASP A 259 10.49 12.68 -0.77
C ASP A 259 9.75 12.77 0.56
N ALA A 260 8.79 11.88 0.82
CA ALA A 260 8.07 11.82 2.09
C ALA A 260 9.00 11.70 3.32
N THR A 261 10.05 10.86 3.24
CA THR A 261 11.04 10.74 4.33
C THR A 261 11.89 12.01 4.46
N ALA A 262 12.21 12.68 3.35
CA ALA A 262 12.96 13.92 3.37
C ALA A 262 12.13 15.09 3.92
N ASP A 263 10.85 15.16 3.61
CA ASP A 263 9.90 16.15 4.14
C ASP A 263 9.66 15.95 5.64
N LEU A 264 9.43 14.71 6.09
CA LEU A 264 9.37 14.38 7.52
C LEU A 264 10.68 14.72 8.25
N THR A 265 11.83 14.44 7.65
CA THR A 265 13.14 14.85 8.21
C THR A 265 13.24 16.37 8.35
N MET A 266 12.77 17.13 7.35
CA MET A 266 12.77 18.58 7.36
C MET A 266 11.72 19.19 8.32
N ALA A 267 10.65 18.46 8.64
CA ALA A 267 9.62 18.86 9.62
C ALA A 267 10.03 18.55 11.08
N LEU A 268 10.75 17.45 11.31
CA LEU A 268 11.27 17.09 12.64
C LEU A 268 12.35 18.07 13.14
N LEU A 269 13.09 18.72 12.25
CA LEU A 269 14.08 19.74 12.62
C LEU A 269 13.47 20.97 13.33
N PRO A 270 12.45 21.67 12.79
CA PRO A 270 11.75 22.73 13.50
C PRO A 270 10.92 22.19 14.67
N ASP A 271 10.28 21.02 14.59
CA ASP A 271 9.55 20.44 15.73
C ASP A 271 10.42 20.31 16.98
N VAL A 272 11.54 19.60 16.87
CA VAL A 272 12.48 19.39 18.00
C VAL A 272 13.13 20.70 18.45
N THR A 273 13.48 21.61 17.52
CA THR A 273 14.13 22.87 17.93
C THR A 273 13.16 23.88 18.53
N ARG A 274 11.89 23.91 18.09
CA ARG A 274 10.84 24.81 18.60
C ARG A 274 9.88 24.17 19.61
N ARG A 275 10.11 22.91 20.00
CA ARG A 275 9.32 22.15 20.99
C ARG A 275 7.83 22.02 20.61
N VAL A 276 7.52 21.90 19.32
CA VAL A 276 6.14 21.99 18.82
C VAL A 276 5.27 20.85 19.36
N GLY A 277 5.73 19.60 19.26
CA GLY A 277 5.03 18.43 19.83
C GLY A 277 4.96 18.42 21.36
N GLU A 278 5.75 19.22 22.06
CA GLU A 278 5.61 19.42 23.51
C GLU A 278 4.52 20.44 23.83
N GLY A 279 4.47 21.56 23.10
CA GLY A 279 3.39 22.55 23.20
C GLY A 279 2.02 21.98 22.83
N ASP A 280 1.96 21.16 21.78
CA ASP A 280 0.77 20.40 21.40
C ASP A 280 0.26 19.50 22.54
N ARG A 281 1.15 18.74 23.19
CA ARG A 281 0.78 17.92 24.35
C ARG A 281 0.29 18.75 25.54
N LEU A 282 0.91 19.91 25.82
CA LEU A 282 0.51 20.81 26.91
C LEU A 282 -0.85 21.47 26.66
N ILE A 283 -1.16 21.80 25.40
CA ILE A 283 -2.50 22.30 25.01
C ILE A 283 -3.54 21.18 25.16
N ARG A 284 -3.24 19.97 24.69
CA ARG A 284 -4.16 18.81 24.74
C ARG A 284 -4.38 18.26 26.15
N SER A 285 -3.46 18.46 27.09
CA SER A 285 -3.64 17.99 28.47
C SER A 285 -4.62 18.82 29.30
N GLY A 286 -5.09 19.97 28.76
CA GLY A 286 -5.98 20.89 29.47
C GLY A 286 -5.40 21.48 30.75
N SER A 287 -4.09 21.32 30.97
CA SER A 287 -3.41 21.73 32.19
C SER A 287 -3.25 23.25 32.20
N PRO A 288 -3.53 23.95 33.31
CA PRO A 288 -3.27 25.39 33.39
C PRO A 288 -1.81 25.72 33.12
N TRP A 289 -1.57 26.62 32.17
CA TRP A 289 -0.26 27.15 31.83
C TRP A 289 -0.29 28.68 31.82
N SER A 290 0.86 29.30 32.06
CA SER A 290 1.06 30.75 31.94
C SER A 290 2.21 31.01 30.98
N TRP A 291 2.17 32.14 30.29
CA TRP A 291 3.34 32.65 29.61
C TRP A 291 4.36 33.21 30.62
N ASP A 292 5.64 33.00 30.35
CA ASP A 292 6.79 33.70 30.93
C ASP A 292 7.92 33.78 29.88
N ILE A 293 9.01 34.50 30.17
CA ILE A 293 10.11 34.75 29.21
C ILE A 293 10.87 33.47 28.81
N GLY A 294 10.94 32.47 29.69
CA GLY A 294 11.49 31.14 29.44
C GLY A 294 10.46 30.08 29.06
N PHE A 295 9.16 30.35 29.21
CA PHE A 295 8.08 29.42 28.89
C PHE A 295 8.15 28.96 27.43
N MET A 296 8.21 27.64 27.23
CA MET A 296 8.35 27.00 25.92
C MET A 296 9.52 27.53 25.06
N LEU A 297 10.52 28.18 25.66
CA LEU A 297 11.63 28.77 24.93
C LEU A 297 12.43 27.68 24.20
N GLY A 298 12.38 27.74 22.87
CA GLY A 298 13.08 26.83 21.96
C GLY A 298 14.37 27.45 21.40
N THR A 299 15.00 26.74 20.47
CA THR A 299 16.14 27.25 19.68
C THR A 299 15.78 27.31 18.19
N GLY A 300 16.62 27.99 17.40
CA GLY A 300 16.46 28.07 15.95
C GLY A 300 17.51 27.24 15.18
N PRO A 301 17.18 26.71 13.99
CA PRO A 301 18.19 26.21 13.04
C PRO A 301 19.00 27.34 12.38
N GLN A 302 18.59 28.61 12.51
CA GLN A 302 19.26 29.78 11.96
C GLN A 302 20.73 29.85 12.42
N GLY A 303 21.65 30.09 11.49
CA GLY A 303 23.10 30.13 11.74
C GLY A 303 23.77 28.78 12.07
N ARG A 304 22.99 27.70 12.28
CA ARG A 304 23.53 26.36 12.56
C ARG A 304 23.89 25.63 11.25
N ARG A 305 24.65 24.53 11.39
CA ARG A 305 25.09 23.70 10.26
C ARG A 305 24.35 22.37 10.27
N LEU A 306 23.58 22.08 9.22
CA LEU A 306 23.00 20.75 9.02
C LEU A 306 24.11 19.77 8.60
N GLY A 307 24.30 18.70 9.38
CA GLY A 307 25.19 17.60 9.05
C GLY A 307 24.37 16.40 8.56
N ILE A 308 24.65 15.91 7.36
CA ILE A 308 23.96 14.74 6.79
C ILE A 308 24.96 13.58 6.70
N VAL A 309 24.60 12.46 7.33
CA VAL A 309 25.37 11.21 7.33
C VAL A 309 24.62 10.21 6.46
N GLY A 310 25.30 9.65 5.46
CA GLY A 310 24.66 8.84 4.40
C GLY A 310 24.08 9.73 3.28
N MET A 311 24.80 9.85 2.17
CA MET A 311 24.38 10.67 1.02
C MET A 311 23.64 9.83 -0.04
N GLY A 312 22.73 8.97 0.42
CA GLY A 312 21.81 8.17 -0.41
C GLY A 312 20.69 9.03 -1.02
N ALA A 313 19.65 8.41 -1.56
CA ALA A 313 18.53 9.15 -2.19
C ALA A 313 17.87 10.14 -1.22
N ILE A 314 17.43 9.67 -0.04
CA ILE A 314 16.86 10.50 1.04
C ILE A 314 17.85 11.59 1.49
N GLY A 315 19.12 11.22 1.74
CA GLY A 315 20.15 12.18 2.17
C GLY A 315 20.40 13.31 1.16
N ARG A 316 20.28 13.03 -0.14
CA ARG A 316 20.34 14.05 -1.21
C ARG A 316 19.05 14.88 -1.28
N ALA A 317 17.88 14.26 -1.12
CA ALA A 317 16.60 14.96 -1.09
C ALA A 317 16.50 15.95 0.10
N VAL A 318 16.98 15.56 1.28
CA VAL A 318 17.14 16.45 2.46
C VAL A 318 18.16 17.55 2.18
N ALA A 319 19.30 17.23 1.56
CA ALA A 319 20.31 18.22 1.20
C ALA A 319 19.80 19.28 0.20
N ALA A 320 18.91 18.90 -0.71
CA ALA A 320 18.28 19.81 -1.68
C ALA A 320 17.20 20.71 -1.04
N ARG A 321 16.48 20.20 -0.03
CA ARG A 321 15.47 20.93 0.75
C ARG A 321 16.07 21.86 1.80
N ALA A 322 17.33 21.64 2.20
CA ALA A 322 18.01 22.47 3.18
C ALA A 322 18.18 23.93 2.67
N PRO A 323 17.82 24.96 3.46
CA PRO A 323 17.92 26.35 3.02
C PRO A 323 19.38 26.74 2.75
N ARG A 324 19.63 27.51 1.69
CA ARG A 324 20.99 27.85 1.19
C ARG A 324 21.92 28.51 2.22
N SER A 325 21.39 29.07 3.31
CA SER A 325 22.15 29.60 4.46
C SER A 325 22.75 28.51 5.36
N ALA A 326 22.15 27.31 5.40
CA ALA A 326 22.71 26.16 6.10
C ALA A 326 23.84 25.54 5.27
N ARG A 327 25.09 25.70 5.73
CA ARG A 327 26.27 25.10 5.08
C ARG A 327 26.31 23.58 5.28
N ALA A 328 25.47 22.87 4.51
CA ALA A 328 25.49 21.41 4.42
C ALA A 328 26.89 20.94 4.02
N ARG A 329 27.48 20.03 4.81
CA ARG A 329 28.77 19.39 4.49
C ARG A 329 28.62 17.89 4.57
N GLN A 330 28.89 17.22 3.45
CA GLN A 330 29.00 15.76 3.41
C GLN A 330 30.16 15.32 4.32
N ARG A 331 29.85 14.57 5.38
CA ARG A 331 30.86 13.74 6.06
C ARG A 331 30.83 12.36 5.41
N ARG A 332 31.85 12.04 4.60
CA ARG A 332 32.12 10.62 4.31
C ARG A 332 32.38 9.94 5.66
N ALA A 333 31.71 8.82 5.92
CA ALA A 333 32.13 7.96 7.00
C ALA A 333 33.59 7.56 6.75
N ARG A 334 34.46 7.70 7.75
CA ARG A 334 35.66 6.86 7.76
C ARG A 334 35.16 5.45 7.92
N THR A 335 35.53 4.55 7.00
CA THR A 335 35.39 3.11 7.23
C THR A 335 35.95 2.82 8.63
N PRO A 336 35.21 2.13 9.51
CA PRO A 336 35.80 1.72 10.77
C PRO A 336 37.09 0.93 10.44
N PRO A 337 38.18 1.10 11.21
CA PRO A 337 39.32 0.22 11.03
C PRO A 337 38.80 -1.21 11.17
N ARG A 338 39.05 -2.06 10.17
CA ARG A 338 38.63 -3.47 10.21
C ARG A 338 39.06 -4.01 11.56
N LEU A 339 38.11 -4.53 12.34
CA LEU A 339 38.44 -5.28 13.56
C LEU A 339 39.46 -6.33 13.13
N ARG A 340 40.70 -6.16 13.61
CA ARG A 340 41.70 -7.21 13.43
C ARG A 340 41.18 -8.35 14.29
N HIS A 341 40.77 -9.44 13.65
CA HIS A 341 40.71 -10.72 14.35
C HIS A 341 42.05 -10.88 15.07
N HIS A 342 42.00 -11.20 16.35
CA HIS A 342 43.20 -11.64 17.06
C HIS A 342 43.74 -12.84 16.26
N ARG A 343 44.89 -12.64 15.62
CA ARG A 343 45.82 -13.74 15.42
C ARG A 343 46.54 -13.89 16.75
N ASP A 344 46.61 -15.12 17.22
CA ASP A 344 47.50 -15.47 18.32
C ASP A 344 48.96 -15.13 17.96
N PRO A 345 49.80 -14.81 18.95
CA PRO A 345 51.20 -14.49 18.70
C PRO A 345 51.95 -15.72 18.20
N ASP A 346 52.46 -15.62 16.98
CA ASP A 346 53.43 -16.55 16.40
C ASP A 346 54.71 -16.54 17.27
N PRO A 347 55.22 -17.68 17.78
CA PRO A 347 56.23 -17.65 18.85
C PRO A 347 57.62 -17.12 18.45
N ASP A 348 57.99 -17.25 17.17
CA ASP A 348 59.39 -17.09 16.73
C ASP A 348 59.74 -15.66 16.29
N GLY A 349 60.22 -14.86 17.23
CA GLY A 349 60.64 -13.48 16.98
C GLY A 349 61.85 -13.33 16.04
N ARG A 350 61.74 -12.43 15.05
CA ARG A 350 62.87 -11.79 14.35
C ARG A 350 62.42 -10.49 13.67
N GLY A 351 62.90 -9.35 14.16
CA GLY A 351 62.49 -8.01 13.67
C GLY A 351 63.45 -7.38 12.67
N ARG A 352 63.09 -6.18 12.18
CA ARG A 352 63.98 -5.17 11.56
C ARG A 352 63.27 -3.80 11.55
N GLY A 353 64.03 -2.73 11.80
CA GLY A 353 63.50 -1.34 11.84
C GLY A 353 63.66 -0.58 10.53
N GLY A 354 63.15 0.66 10.49
CA GLY A 354 63.34 1.57 9.36
C GLY A 354 62.66 2.94 9.56
N GLU A 355 63.43 3.95 9.95
CA GLU A 355 62.95 5.35 9.98
C GLU A 355 62.76 5.90 8.56
N ARG A 356 61.75 6.77 8.35
CA ARG A 356 61.75 7.75 7.25
C ARG A 356 61.21 9.11 7.71
N ARG A 357 62.00 10.16 7.49
CA ARG A 357 61.64 11.57 7.73
C ARG A 357 60.76 12.10 6.60
N LEU A 358 59.97 13.14 6.89
CA LEU A 358 59.27 13.96 5.89
C LEU A 358 59.77 15.42 5.94
N ARG A 359 59.87 16.06 4.77
CA ARG A 359 60.09 17.51 4.59
C ARG A 359 58.88 18.14 3.87
N PRO A 360 58.49 19.39 4.17
CA PRO A 360 57.38 20.09 3.50
C PRO A 360 57.83 21.18 2.51
N ASP A 361 57.08 21.34 1.40
CA ASP A 361 57.05 22.51 0.48
C ASP A 361 55.93 22.28 -0.57
N ARG A 362 55.33 23.23 -1.34
CA ARG A 362 55.35 24.72 -1.39
C ARG A 362 54.00 25.24 -2.02
N ARG A 363 53.79 26.57 -2.14
CA ARG A 363 52.65 27.26 -2.85
C ARG A 363 52.79 27.16 -4.40
N ARG A 364 51.86 27.50 -5.34
CA ARG A 364 50.84 28.59 -5.59
C ARG A 364 49.68 28.00 -6.49
N THR A 365 48.75 28.63 -7.24
CA THR A 365 48.33 30.00 -7.70
C THR A 365 46.88 30.34 -7.19
N GLY A 366 45.89 31.04 -7.79
CA GLY A 366 45.60 31.80 -9.05
C GLY A 366 44.91 30.99 -10.18
N HIS A 367 43.96 31.49 -11.01
CA HIS A 367 43.37 32.85 -11.18
C HIS A 367 41.84 32.80 -11.63
N PRO A 368 41.19 33.79 -12.32
CA PRO A 368 39.99 34.53 -11.84
C PRO A 368 38.59 34.16 -12.41
N ASP A 369 37.54 34.73 -11.79
CA ASP A 369 36.15 34.80 -12.29
C ASP A 369 35.84 36.12 -13.05
N PRO A 370 34.97 36.10 -14.10
CA PRO A 370 34.42 37.30 -14.78
C PRO A 370 33.09 37.84 -14.15
N PRO A 371 32.57 39.02 -14.55
CA PRO A 371 31.80 39.91 -13.65
C PRO A 371 30.26 40.02 -13.84
N ALA A 372 29.64 40.69 -12.85
CA ALA A 372 28.37 41.46 -12.75
C ALA A 372 27.39 41.53 -13.96
N LEU A 373 26.06 41.58 -13.81
CA LEU A 373 25.16 42.50 -13.04
C LEU A 373 23.84 41.75 -12.63
N ILE A 374 22.75 42.25 -12.00
CA ILE A 374 22.04 43.56 -11.91
C ILE A 374 21.34 43.70 -10.52
N THR A 375 21.01 44.93 -10.08
CA THR A 375 20.10 45.30 -8.96
C THR A 375 19.04 46.32 -9.43
N PRO A 376 17.95 46.66 -8.69
CA PRO A 376 17.53 46.29 -7.32
C PRO A 376 16.29 45.32 -7.36
N SER A 377 15.08 45.46 -6.78
CA SER A 377 14.35 46.47 -5.96
C SER A 377 13.04 45.90 -5.36
N PHE A 378 12.51 46.50 -4.28
CA PHE A 378 11.23 46.22 -3.56
C PHE A 378 11.13 44.82 -2.89
N TRP A 379 10.77 44.71 -1.60
CA TRP A 379 9.54 45.20 -0.97
C TRP A 379 9.74 45.84 0.41
N GLU A 380 8.84 46.74 0.78
CA GLU A 380 8.75 47.35 2.12
C GLU A 380 7.81 46.56 3.04
N ASN A 381 8.06 46.61 4.36
CA ASN A 381 7.15 46.03 5.35
C ASN A 381 5.88 46.88 5.52
N ARG A 382 4.74 46.21 5.67
CA ARG A 382 3.59 46.65 6.47
C ARG A 382 3.25 45.56 7.47
#